data_AF-V5EVE0-F1
#
_entry.id   AF-V5EVE0-F1
#
_cell.length_a   1.000
_cell.length_b   1.000
_cell.length_c   1.000
_cell.angle_alpha   90.00
_cell.angle_beta   90.00
_cell.angle_gamma   90.00
#
_symmetry.space_group_name_H-M   'P 1'
#
loop_
_entity.id
_entity.type
_entity.pdbx_description
1 polymer ?
#
loop_
_entity_poly.entity_id
_entity_poly.type
_entity_poly.pdbx_seq_one_letter_code
_entity_poly.pdbx_strand_id
1 'polypeptide(L)'
;MSARNPSRETVAAPGSPTLSSTSHASNASTTATVIDSQPNPKSLVNLGKQLKYLSIGLVLTLYFQVYQHLSDALSLGILSSFPAKLALLSAVLLIGTVLIFGYIILLPARGYTVNYMDWRGDAHLGSAIPILTACIIFGWVTLLFTLSPVGAPAPPAQSIQQRLSQAAAYTGWDSLQSKIQSIPANILPQSSTSSGGWNKITSRLSGSNADKSWDTIASYLSLSPRANSNLQQYFLQLSARADDWAARNIKVIGWTGALLGSIGTYLFVFGAVGLVGFVAPDNRANKSKTF
;
A
#
# COMPACT_ATOMS: atom_id res chain seq x y z
N MET A 1 50.26 73.15 -24.92
CA MET A 1 49.37 72.17 -24.27
C MET A 1 48.70 71.33 -25.34
N SER A 2 49.31 70.20 -25.68
CA SER A 2 48.69 69.16 -26.51
C SER A 2 49.55 67.92 -26.33
N ALA A 3 49.07 66.95 -25.56
CA ALA A 3 49.79 65.71 -25.29
C ALA A 3 49.05 64.55 -25.94
N ARG A 4 49.82 63.84 -26.77
CA ARG A 4 49.46 62.82 -27.74
C ARG A 4 49.70 61.45 -27.11
N ASN A 5 48.70 60.56 -27.27
CA ASN A 5 48.66 59.09 -27.20
C ASN A 5 49.80 58.28 -26.53
N PRO A 6 49.44 57.18 -25.85
CA PRO A 6 49.66 55.90 -26.54
C PRO A 6 48.52 54.87 -26.39
N SER A 7 48.27 54.24 -27.53
CA SER A 7 47.56 52.99 -27.76
C SER A 7 48.05 51.85 -26.85
N ARG A 8 47.10 51.20 -26.16
CA ARG A 8 47.35 50.00 -25.37
C ARG A 8 46.85 48.78 -26.14
N GLU A 9 47.80 48.00 -26.66
CA GLU A 9 47.57 46.66 -27.18
C GLU A 9 47.03 45.76 -26.06
N THR A 10 45.88 45.14 -26.32
CA THR A 10 45.29 44.14 -25.42
C THR A 10 45.73 42.78 -25.90
N VAL A 11 46.64 42.16 -25.16
CA VAL A 11 47.14 40.79 -25.39
C VAL A 11 46.00 39.81 -25.18
N ALA A 12 45.67 39.05 -26.22
CA ALA A 12 44.72 37.94 -26.16
C ALA A 12 45.30 36.80 -25.30
N ALA A 13 44.59 36.46 -24.22
CA ALA A 13 44.90 35.30 -23.40
C ALA A 13 44.37 34.01 -24.06
N PRO A 14 45.13 32.89 -24.00
CA PRO A 14 44.74 31.62 -24.60
C PRO A 14 43.57 30.97 -23.87
N GLY A 15 42.65 30.43 -24.67
CA GLY A 15 41.40 29.82 -24.24
C GLY A 15 41.60 28.70 -23.22
N SER A 16 40.87 28.81 -22.11
CA SER A 16 40.62 27.69 -21.22
C SER A 16 39.79 26.63 -21.97
N PRO A 17 40.07 25.32 -21.78
CA PRO A 17 39.28 24.27 -22.40
C PRO A 17 37.88 24.30 -21.82
N THR A 18 36.90 24.67 -22.66
CA THR A 18 35.49 24.35 -22.44
C THR A 18 35.39 22.84 -22.30
N LEU A 19 35.17 22.38 -21.07
CA LEU A 19 34.60 21.08 -20.76
C LEU A 19 33.22 21.02 -21.41
N SER A 20 33.19 20.51 -22.64
CA SER A 20 31.98 19.99 -23.27
C SER A 20 31.49 18.82 -22.43
N SER A 21 30.69 19.11 -21.41
CA SER A 21 29.74 18.13 -20.89
C SER A 21 28.63 18.01 -21.93
N THR A 22 28.87 17.18 -22.94
CA THR A 22 27.80 16.64 -23.78
C THR A 22 26.85 15.89 -22.87
N SER A 23 25.76 16.59 -22.56
CA SER A 23 24.43 16.11 -22.24
C SER A 23 24.14 14.68 -22.70
N HIS A 24 24.58 13.70 -21.91
CA HIS A 24 23.84 12.46 -21.71
C HIS A 24 22.73 12.72 -20.67
N ALA A 25 21.88 13.70 -20.98
CA ALA A 25 20.61 13.88 -20.30
C ALA A 25 19.57 13.17 -21.15
N SER A 26 19.35 11.91 -20.77
CA SER A 26 18.03 11.32 -20.70
C SER A 26 17.20 11.44 -21.98
N ASN A 27 17.11 10.31 -22.68
CA ASN A 27 15.90 9.90 -23.38
C ASN A 27 14.71 9.91 -22.39
N ALA A 28 14.26 11.08 -21.96
CA ALA A 28 12.89 11.30 -21.56
C ALA A 28 12.11 11.18 -22.85
N SER A 29 11.72 9.93 -23.16
CA SER A 29 10.69 9.61 -24.14
C SER A 29 9.43 10.32 -23.69
N THR A 30 9.36 11.59 -24.04
CA THR A 30 8.17 12.39 -24.02
C THR A 30 7.31 11.70 -25.04
N THR A 31 6.44 10.80 -24.55
CA THR A 31 5.37 10.22 -25.35
C THR A 31 4.40 11.35 -25.63
N ALA A 32 4.83 12.30 -26.47
CA ALA A 32 3.97 13.16 -27.23
C ALA A 32 3.23 12.20 -28.14
N THR A 33 2.05 11.78 -27.72
CA THR A 33 1.06 11.17 -28.58
C THR A 33 0.82 12.17 -29.70
N VAL A 34 1.50 11.98 -30.83
CA VAL A 34 1.13 12.58 -32.11
C VAL A 34 -0.31 12.15 -32.32
N ILE A 35 -1.22 13.10 -32.14
CA ILE A 35 -2.66 12.91 -32.32
C ILE A 35 -2.87 12.86 -33.83
N ASP A 36 -2.58 11.71 -34.43
CA ASP A 36 -3.00 11.40 -35.79
C ASP A 36 -4.52 11.59 -35.84
N SER A 37 -4.95 12.60 -36.61
CA SER A 37 -6.35 13.01 -36.74
C SER A 37 -7.18 12.07 -37.64
N GLN A 38 -6.70 10.84 -37.85
CA GLN A 38 -7.49 9.74 -38.39
C GLN A 38 -8.33 9.18 -37.24
N PRO A 39 -9.58 8.74 -37.47
CA PRO A 39 -10.38 8.03 -36.48
C PRO A 39 -9.74 6.66 -36.25
N ASN A 40 -8.63 6.64 -35.52
CA ASN A 40 -7.87 5.44 -35.22
C ASN A 40 -8.69 4.70 -34.15
N PRO A 41 -9.28 3.55 -34.48
CA PRO A 41 -10.28 2.90 -33.65
C PRO A 41 -9.58 2.41 -32.39
N LYS A 42 -9.58 3.22 -31.31
CA LYS A 42 -9.14 2.86 -29.94
C LYS A 42 -8.19 1.65 -29.98
N SER A 43 -6.99 1.84 -30.55
CA SER A 43 -6.27 0.72 -31.17
C SER A 43 -6.09 -0.44 -30.17
N LEU A 44 -6.42 -1.66 -30.60
CA LEU A 44 -6.22 -2.88 -29.80
C LEU A 44 -4.78 -2.97 -29.23
N VAL A 45 -3.84 -2.33 -29.91
CA VAL A 45 -2.45 -2.14 -29.48
C VAL A 45 -2.35 -1.36 -28.16
N ASN A 46 -3.10 -0.27 -27.99
CA ASN A 46 -3.13 0.50 -26.75
C ASN A 46 -3.84 -0.26 -25.62
N LEU A 47 -4.89 -1.02 -25.94
CA LEU A 47 -5.54 -1.92 -24.98
C LEU A 47 -4.56 -2.97 -24.44
N GLY A 48 -3.79 -3.60 -25.33
CA GLY A 48 -2.77 -4.58 -24.95
C GLY A 48 -1.70 -4.01 -24.02
N LYS A 49 -1.29 -2.74 -24.22
CA LYS A 49 -0.36 -2.06 -23.30
C LYS A 49 -0.96 -1.89 -21.90
N GLN A 50 -2.22 -1.46 -21.79
CA GLN A 50 -2.89 -1.31 -20.49
C GLN A 50 -3.08 -2.65 -19.78
N LEU A 51 -3.46 -3.68 -20.53
CA LEU A 51 -3.63 -5.04 -20.00
C LEU A 51 -2.31 -5.60 -19.45
N LYS A 52 -1.16 -5.28 -20.07
CA LYS A 52 0.16 -5.65 -19.57
C LYS A 52 0.44 -5.05 -18.19
N TYR A 53 0.22 -3.74 -18.00
CA TYR A 53 0.44 -3.10 -16.70
C TYR A 53 -0.53 -3.61 -15.64
N LEU A 54 -1.80 -3.81 -15.99
CA LEU A 54 -2.79 -4.40 -15.11
C LEU A 54 -2.37 -5.80 -14.64
N SER A 55 -1.93 -6.65 -15.58
CA SER A 55 -1.53 -8.03 -15.29
C SER A 55 -0.29 -8.08 -14.41
N ILE A 56 0.73 -7.28 -14.72
CA ILE A 56 1.95 -7.19 -13.90
C ILE A 56 1.62 -6.68 -12.50
N GLY A 57 0.80 -5.63 -12.40
CA GLY A 57 0.36 -5.07 -11.13
C GLY A 57 -0.42 -6.08 -10.29
N LEU A 58 -1.37 -6.80 -10.91
CA LEU A 58 -2.15 -7.85 -10.26
C LEU A 58 -1.26 -8.96 -9.72
N VAL A 59 -0.34 -9.47 -10.55
CA VAL A 59 0.60 -10.54 -10.16
C VAL A 59 1.45 -10.09 -8.98
N LEU A 60 2.03 -8.89 -9.02
CA LEU A 60 2.82 -8.36 -7.90
C LEU A 60 1.99 -8.21 -6.63
N THR A 61 0.79 -7.66 -6.74
CA THR A 61 -0.12 -7.44 -5.60
C THR A 61 -0.52 -8.76 -4.94
N LEU A 62 -0.81 -9.79 -5.73
CA LEU A 62 -1.15 -11.13 -5.24
C LEU A 62 0.07 -11.88 -4.71
N TYR A 63 1.21 -11.80 -5.40
CA TYR A 63 2.45 -12.46 -5.00
C TYR A 63 2.95 -11.94 -3.65
N PHE A 64 2.92 -10.62 -3.44
CA PHE A 64 3.27 -9.99 -2.18
C PHE A 64 2.09 -9.91 -1.21
N GLN A 65 0.97 -10.57 -1.48
CA GLN A 65 -0.14 -10.70 -0.54
C GLN A 65 -0.61 -9.36 0.07
N VAL A 66 -0.58 -8.28 -0.71
CA VAL A 66 -0.81 -6.91 -0.22
C VAL A 66 -2.17 -6.81 0.49
N TYR A 67 -3.20 -7.43 -0.10
CA TYR A 67 -4.53 -7.48 0.49
C TYR A 67 -4.54 -8.14 1.88
N GLN A 68 -3.84 -9.27 2.03
CA GLN A 68 -3.75 -9.98 3.29
C GLN A 68 -3.09 -9.09 4.36
N HIS A 69 -2.00 -8.41 4.04
CA HIS A 69 -1.32 -7.49 4.98
C HIS A 69 -2.18 -6.28 5.36
N LEU A 70 -2.91 -5.69 4.42
CA LEU A 70 -3.83 -4.60 4.72
C LEU A 70 -4.99 -5.08 5.61
N SER A 71 -5.57 -6.24 5.29
CA SER A 71 -6.67 -6.81 6.08
C SER A 71 -6.21 -7.18 7.51
N ASP A 72 -4.98 -7.71 7.64
CA ASP A 72 -4.37 -8.02 8.93
C ASP A 72 -4.12 -6.75 9.76
N ALA A 73 -3.54 -5.71 9.15
CA ALA A 73 -3.33 -4.43 9.80
C ALA A 73 -4.65 -3.80 10.27
N LEU A 74 -5.70 -3.83 9.44
CA LEU A 74 -7.02 -3.30 9.79
C LEU A 74 -7.70 -4.09 10.91
N SER A 75 -7.47 -5.41 11.00
CA SER A 75 -8.07 -6.28 12.03
C SER A 75 -7.62 -5.95 13.46
N LEU A 76 -6.49 -5.23 13.62
CA LEU A 76 -5.98 -4.79 14.93
C LEU A 76 -6.76 -3.61 15.52
N GLY A 77 -7.65 -2.99 14.73
CA GLY A 77 -8.48 -1.88 15.15
C GLY A 77 -7.86 -0.51 14.85
N ILE A 78 -8.65 0.35 14.21
CA ILE A 78 -8.24 1.69 13.74
C ILE A 78 -7.95 2.64 14.89
N LEU A 79 -8.66 2.51 16.03
CA LEU A 79 -8.50 3.42 17.16
C LEU A 79 -7.23 3.09 17.97
N SER A 80 -6.92 1.81 18.10
CA SER A 80 -5.90 1.26 18.99
C SER A 80 -4.51 1.19 18.36
N SER A 81 -4.41 0.96 17.04
CA SER A 81 -3.13 0.60 16.41
C SER A 81 -2.70 1.57 15.30
N PHE A 82 -1.43 1.97 15.33
CA PHE A 82 -0.81 2.80 14.28
C PHE A 82 -0.80 2.10 12.91
N PRO A 83 -0.47 0.80 12.79
CA PRO A 83 -0.61 0.04 11.54
C PRO A 83 -2.00 0.12 10.91
N ALA A 84 -3.08 -0.04 11.71
CA ALA A 84 -4.44 0.06 11.18
C ALA A 84 -4.75 1.45 10.64
N LYS A 85 -4.25 2.51 11.29
CA LYS A 85 -4.43 3.90 10.82
C LYS A 85 -3.73 4.12 9.48
N LEU A 86 -2.50 3.63 9.32
CA LEU A 86 -1.77 3.71 8.04
C LEU A 86 -2.45 2.87 6.94
N ALA A 87 -2.91 1.67 7.27
CA ALA A 87 -3.64 0.81 6.34
C ALA A 87 -4.96 1.46 5.88
N LEU A 88 -5.71 2.06 6.81
CA LEU A 88 -6.93 2.79 6.47
C LEU A 88 -6.62 4.03 5.62
N LEU A 89 -5.64 4.83 6.01
CA LEU A 89 -5.26 6.03 5.29
C LEU A 89 -4.81 5.71 3.86
N SER A 90 -3.97 4.69 3.68
CA SER A 90 -3.55 4.24 2.36
C SER A 90 -4.72 3.72 1.52
N ALA A 91 -5.64 2.95 2.10
CA ALA A 91 -6.84 2.49 1.40
C ALA A 91 -7.74 3.67 0.96
N VAL A 92 -7.95 4.66 1.83
CA VAL A 92 -8.75 5.86 1.52
C VAL A 92 -8.08 6.69 0.41
N LEU A 93 -6.76 6.89 0.47
CA LEU A 93 -6.01 7.59 -0.58
C LEU A 93 -6.03 6.83 -1.91
N LEU A 94 -5.97 5.49 -1.87
CA LEU A 94 -6.08 4.67 -3.08
C LEU A 94 -7.48 4.80 -3.71
N ILE A 95 -8.55 4.72 -2.91
CA ILE A 95 -9.92 4.94 -3.36
C ILE A 95 -10.08 6.37 -3.91
N GLY A 96 -9.57 7.38 -3.20
CA GLY A 96 -9.58 8.76 -3.65
C GLY A 96 -8.86 8.94 -5.00
N THR A 97 -7.71 8.28 -5.18
CA THR A 97 -6.98 8.24 -6.45
C THR A 97 -7.84 7.67 -7.57
N VAL A 98 -8.49 6.52 -7.36
CA VAL A 98 -9.40 5.89 -8.34
C VAL A 98 -10.54 6.83 -8.71
N LEU A 99 -11.16 7.47 -7.71
CA LEU A 99 -12.30 8.37 -7.92
C LEU A 99 -11.90 9.63 -8.71
N ILE A 100 -10.80 10.29 -8.35
CA ILE A 100 -10.34 11.50 -9.03
C ILE A 100 -9.86 11.17 -10.45
N PHE A 101 -9.10 10.10 -10.62
CA PHE A 101 -8.62 9.67 -11.94
C PHE A 101 -9.79 9.28 -12.85
N GLY A 102 -10.76 8.50 -12.32
CA GLY A 102 -11.99 8.15 -13.02
C GLY A 102 -12.81 9.39 -13.38
N TYR A 103 -12.91 10.37 -12.48
CA TYR A 103 -13.54 11.66 -12.75
C TYR A 103 -12.90 12.36 -13.95
N ILE A 104 -11.56 12.51 -13.96
CA ILE A 104 -10.83 13.18 -15.07
C ILE A 104 -11.03 12.44 -16.40
N ILE A 105 -11.00 11.10 -16.39
CA ILE A 105 -11.19 10.27 -17.58
C ILE A 105 -12.61 10.35 -18.13
N LEU A 106 -13.62 10.49 -17.25
CA LEU A 106 -15.02 10.52 -17.65
C LEU A 106 -15.52 11.93 -18.02
N LEU A 107 -14.69 12.97 -17.90
CA LEU A 107 -15.06 14.33 -18.31
C LEU A 107 -15.49 14.42 -19.79
N PRO A 108 -14.76 13.84 -20.78
CA PRO A 108 -15.19 13.85 -22.17
C PRO A 108 -16.50 13.08 -22.40
N ALA A 109 -16.72 11.97 -21.68
CA ALA A 109 -17.96 11.19 -21.78
C ALA A 109 -19.18 11.99 -21.30
N ARG A 110 -18.97 12.97 -20.40
CA ARG A 110 -19.98 13.92 -19.92
C ARG A 110 -20.18 15.12 -20.85
N GLY A 111 -19.46 15.21 -21.96
CA GLY A 111 -19.58 16.29 -22.94
C GLY A 111 -18.72 17.53 -22.65
N TYR A 112 -17.85 17.50 -21.64
CA TYR A 112 -16.92 18.61 -21.39
C TYR A 112 -15.77 18.61 -22.41
N THR A 113 -15.48 19.78 -22.99
CA THR A 113 -14.33 19.98 -23.89
C THR A 113 -13.06 20.18 -23.06
N VAL A 114 -12.43 19.08 -22.68
CA VAL A 114 -11.22 19.10 -21.85
C VAL A 114 -9.99 19.47 -22.68
N ASN A 115 -9.29 20.54 -22.29
CA ASN A 115 -7.99 20.89 -22.86
C ASN A 115 -6.86 20.31 -22.00
N TYR A 116 -6.41 19.10 -22.30
CA TYR A 116 -5.31 18.45 -21.57
C TYR A 116 -3.94 19.15 -21.74
N MET A 117 -3.75 19.91 -22.83
CA MET A 117 -2.50 20.63 -23.08
C MET A 117 -2.37 21.86 -22.18
N ASP A 118 -3.49 22.54 -21.93
CA ASP A 118 -3.56 23.68 -21.00
C ASP A 118 -4.42 23.33 -19.77
N TRP A 119 -4.06 22.22 -19.11
CA TRP A 119 -4.80 21.72 -17.96
C TRP A 119 -4.81 22.70 -16.77
N ARG A 120 -3.86 23.63 -16.70
CA ARG A 120 -3.79 24.67 -15.65
C ARG A 120 -4.84 25.75 -15.84
N GLY A 121 -5.18 26.09 -17.09
CA GLY A 121 -6.23 27.06 -17.42
C GLY A 121 -7.64 26.49 -17.32
N ASP A 122 -7.80 25.17 -17.38
CA ASP A 122 -9.08 24.48 -17.25
C ASP A 122 -9.53 24.40 -15.77
N ALA A 123 -10.75 24.88 -15.48
CA ALA A 123 -11.28 24.96 -14.12
C ALA A 123 -11.40 23.59 -13.41
N HIS A 124 -11.64 22.51 -14.17
CA HIS A 124 -11.77 21.17 -13.63
C HIS A 124 -10.40 20.49 -13.50
N LEU A 125 -9.53 20.60 -14.52
CA LEU A 125 -8.25 19.91 -14.51
C LEU A 125 -7.20 20.61 -13.63
N GLY A 126 -7.26 21.94 -13.54
CA GLY A 126 -6.29 22.75 -12.80
C GLY A 126 -6.25 22.40 -11.32
N SER A 127 -7.40 22.02 -10.75
CA SER A 127 -7.51 21.52 -9.37
C SER A 127 -7.36 20.00 -9.26
N ALA A 128 -7.95 19.24 -10.19
CA ALA A 128 -7.97 17.78 -10.09
C ALA A 128 -6.58 17.15 -10.26
N ILE A 129 -5.73 17.65 -11.15
CA ILE A 129 -4.40 17.04 -11.42
C ILE A 129 -3.45 17.21 -10.22
N PRO A 130 -3.30 18.39 -9.58
CA PRO A 130 -2.48 18.51 -8.39
C PRO A 130 -2.99 17.67 -7.22
N ILE A 131 -4.31 17.64 -6.99
CA ILE A 131 -4.91 16.82 -5.93
C ILE A 131 -4.68 15.34 -6.21
N LEU A 132 -4.88 14.88 -7.44
CA LEU A 132 -4.58 13.52 -7.87
C LEU A 132 -3.11 13.17 -7.63
N THR A 133 -2.20 14.06 -8.03
CA THR A 133 -0.75 13.85 -7.87
C THR A 133 -0.36 13.74 -6.40
N ALA A 134 -0.87 14.63 -5.55
CA ALA A 134 -0.67 14.55 -4.11
C ALA A 134 -1.23 13.22 -3.55
N CYS A 135 -2.45 12.85 -3.94
CA CYS A 135 -3.10 11.61 -3.51
C CYS A 135 -2.29 10.35 -3.91
N ILE A 136 -1.71 10.34 -5.11
CA ILE A 136 -0.84 9.26 -5.58
C ILE A 136 0.43 9.18 -4.74
N ILE A 137 1.15 10.28 -4.56
CA ILE A 137 2.42 10.30 -3.82
C ILE A 137 2.18 9.92 -2.36
N PHE A 138 1.24 10.59 -1.69
CA PHE A 138 0.92 10.31 -0.29
C PHE A 138 0.38 8.88 -0.14
N GLY A 139 -0.55 8.46 -1.00
CA GLY A 139 -1.11 7.12 -0.92
C GLY A 139 -0.06 6.02 -1.13
N TRP A 140 0.85 6.22 -2.09
CA TRP A 140 1.92 5.24 -2.37
C TRP A 140 2.93 5.19 -1.24
N VAL A 141 3.36 6.34 -0.70
CA VAL A 141 4.26 6.41 0.44
C VAL A 141 3.60 5.77 1.68
N THR A 142 2.34 6.10 1.99
CA THR A 142 1.62 5.50 3.12
C THR A 142 1.47 3.99 2.93
N LEU A 143 1.15 3.52 1.73
CA LEU A 143 1.06 2.08 1.43
C LEU A 143 2.42 1.39 1.60
N LEU A 144 3.49 1.99 1.09
CA LEU A 144 4.86 1.50 1.27
C LEU A 144 5.21 1.35 2.75
N PHE A 145 4.94 2.38 3.55
CA PHE A 145 5.19 2.32 5.00
C PHE A 145 4.33 1.26 5.68
N THR A 146 3.06 1.14 5.30
CA THR A 146 2.12 0.13 5.83
C THR A 146 2.63 -1.30 5.57
N LEU A 147 3.19 -1.55 4.39
CA LEU A 147 3.73 -2.86 4.01
C LEU A 147 5.15 -3.09 4.51
N SER A 148 5.88 -2.04 4.87
CA SER A 148 7.27 -2.15 5.32
C SER A 148 7.35 -2.81 6.70
N PRO A 149 8.51 -3.37 7.10
CA PRO A 149 8.70 -3.92 8.44
C PRO A 149 8.40 -2.96 9.60
N VAL A 150 8.34 -1.65 9.33
CA VAL A 150 8.06 -0.62 10.33
C VAL A 150 6.55 -0.44 10.57
N GLY A 151 5.74 -0.50 9.51
CA GLY A 151 4.29 -0.33 9.61
C GLY A 151 3.52 -1.64 9.62
N ALA A 152 4.09 -2.71 9.08
CA ALA A 152 3.46 -4.02 9.06
C ALA A 152 3.37 -4.55 10.50
N PRO A 153 2.20 -5.06 10.92
CA PRO A 153 2.10 -5.60 12.26
C PRO A 153 2.96 -6.86 12.39
N ALA A 154 3.60 -7.01 13.55
CA ALA A 154 4.47 -8.13 13.81
C ALA A 154 3.76 -9.47 13.54
N PRO A 155 4.47 -10.47 12.99
CA PRO A 155 3.91 -11.78 12.77
C PRO A 155 3.38 -12.34 14.10
N PRO A 156 2.21 -13.01 14.09
CA PRO A 156 1.66 -13.56 15.30
C PRO A 156 2.63 -14.60 15.90
N ALA A 157 2.76 -14.57 17.22
CA ALA A 157 3.62 -15.49 17.93
C ALA A 157 3.27 -16.95 17.64
N GLN A 158 4.28 -17.80 17.44
CA GLN A 158 4.07 -19.19 17.10
C GLN A 158 3.69 -20.04 18.31
N SER A 159 4.16 -19.71 19.53
CA SER A 159 3.83 -20.49 20.72
C SER A 159 2.68 -19.89 21.53
N ILE A 160 1.93 -20.75 22.21
CA ILE A 160 0.84 -20.36 23.13
C ILE A 160 1.37 -19.41 24.21
N GLN A 161 2.53 -19.73 24.79
CA GLN A 161 3.16 -18.92 25.84
C GLN A 161 3.51 -17.52 25.33
N GLN A 162 4.07 -17.41 24.12
CA GLN A 162 4.38 -16.10 23.53
C GLN A 162 3.10 -15.30 23.27
N ARG A 163 2.03 -15.92 22.73
CA ARG A 163 0.73 -15.24 22.54
C ARG A 163 0.13 -14.79 23.86
N LEU A 164 0.22 -15.61 24.89
CA LEU A 164 -0.30 -15.29 26.22
C LEU A 164 0.51 -14.17 26.88
N SER A 165 1.84 -14.16 26.70
CA SER A 165 2.70 -13.05 27.13
C SER A 165 2.40 -11.76 26.37
N GLN A 166 2.11 -11.84 25.07
CA GLN A 166 1.72 -10.70 24.26
C GLN A 166 0.36 -10.16 24.69
N ALA A 167 -0.62 -11.04 24.92
CA ALA A 167 -1.92 -10.65 25.46
C ALA A 167 -1.79 -9.95 26.81
N ALA A 168 -0.97 -10.50 27.72
CA ALA A 168 -0.69 -9.89 29.02
C ALA A 168 -0.09 -8.48 28.88
N ALA A 169 0.88 -8.29 27.99
CA ALA A 169 1.49 -6.99 27.73
C ALA A 169 0.46 -5.97 27.21
N TYR A 170 -0.42 -6.35 26.29
CA TYR A 170 -1.48 -5.47 25.79
C TYR A 170 -2.51 -5.10 26.86
N THR A 171 -2.75 -5.98 27.83
CA THR A 171 -3.65 -5.68 28.95
C THR A 171 -2.99 -4.82 30.05
N GLY A 172 -1.68 -4.58 29.98
CA GLY A 172 -0.87 -3.85 30.98
C GLY A 172 -0.33 -4.72 32.13
N TRP A 173 -0.19 -6.03 31.89
CA TRP A 173 0.09 -7.06 32.90
C TRP A 173 1.50 -7.63 32.72
N ASP A 174 2.47 -6.75 32.42
CA ASP A 174 3.84 -7.11 32.08
C ASP A 174 4.55 -7.91 33.19
N SER A 175 4.17 -7.67 34.45
CA SER A 175 4.70 -8.38 35.62
C SER A 175 4.40 -9.89 35.62
N LEU A 176 3.43 -10.35 34.82
CA LEU A 176 3.10 -11.77 34.69
C LEU A 176 3.98 -12.53 33.72
N GLN A 177 4.83 -11.85 32.95
CA GLN A 177 5.61 -12.50 31.89
C GLN A 177 6.47 -13.67 32.42
N SER A 178 7.07 -13.51 33.60
CA SER A 178 7.85 -14.58 34.26
C SER A 178 6.98 -15.76 34.68
N LYS A 179 5.79 -15.50 35.24
CA LYS A 179 4.81 -16.55 35.60
C LYS A 179 4.27 -17.28 34.38
N ILE A 180 4.06 -16.58 33.28
CA ILE A 180 3.59 -17.17 32.02
C ILE A 180 4.62 -18.14 31.46
N GLN A 181 5.91 -17.79 31.55
CA GLN A 181 7.01 -18.67 31.14
C GLN A 181 7.16 -19.90 32.05
N SER A 182 6.74 -19.81 33.32
CA SER A 182 6.78 -20.94 34.25
C SER A 182 5.56 -21.86 34.17
N ILE A 183 4.55 -21.57 33.32
CA ILE A 183 3.36 -22.42 33.18
C ILE A 183 3.80 -23.81 32.66
N PRO A 184 3.55 -24.89 33.41
CA PRO A 184 3.94 -26.22 32.98
C PRO A 184 3.14 -26.66 31.76
N ALA A 185 3.81 -27.37 30.85
CA ALA A 185 3.29 -27.74 29.53
C ALA A 185 2.09 -28.71 29.58
N ASN A 186 1.76 -29.26 30.73
CA ASN A 186 0.57 -30.09 30.96
C ASN A 186 -0.72 -29.26 31.10
N ILE A 187 -0.61 -27.99 31.52
CA ILE A 187 -1.75 -27.07 31.63
C ILE A 187 -2.09 -26.48 30.25
N LEU A 188 -1.07 -26.23 29.43
CA LEU A 188 -1.28 -25.73 28.08
C LEU A 188 -1.60 -26.89 27.11
N PRO A 189 -2.66 -26.79 26.29
CA PRO A 189 -2.96 -27.82 25.30
C PRO A 189 -1.80 -27.95 24.30
N GLN A 190 -1.12 -29.10 24.30
CA GLN A 190 -0.01 -29.36 23.38
C GLN A 190 -0.47 -29.34 21.91
N SER A 191 0.25 -28.57 21.09
CA SER A 191 0.13 -28.62 19.63
C SER A 191 0.74 -29.93 19.14
N SER A 192 -0.08 -30.93 18.81
CA SER A 192 0.39 -32.06 18.00
C SER A 192 0.84 -31.51 16.65
N THR A 193 2.10 -31.77 16.31
CA THR A 193 2.97 -31.18 15.26
C THR A 193 2.50 -31.28 13.81
N SER A 194 1.24 -31.62 13.51
CA SER A 194 0.72 -31.54 12.15
C SER A 194 0.25 -30.10 11.84
N SER A 195 0.46 -29.67 10.60
CA SER A 195 0.16 -28.33 10.05
C SER A 195 -1.30 -27.86 10.17
N GLY A 196 -2.18 -28.60 10.85
CA GLY A 196 -3.54 -28.23 11.24
C GLY A 196 -3.81 -28.21 12.75
N GLY A 197 -2.77 -28.28 13.59
CA GLY A 197 -2.90 -28.45 15.05
C GLY A 197 -3.50 -27.28 15.81
N TRP A 198 -3.50 -26.06 15.26
CA TRP A 198 -3.96 -24.87 15.97
C TRP A 198 -5.48 -24.76 16.09
N ASN A 199 -6.23 -25.12 15.04
CA ASN A 199 -7.69 -25.20 15.09
C ASN A 199 -8.18 -26.11 16.24
N LYS A 200 -7.40 -27.13 16.59
CA LYS A 200 -7.68 -28.05 17.70
C LYS A 200 -7.39 -27.44 19.08
N ILE A 201 -6.42 -26.54 19.17
CA ILE A 201 -6.11 -25.81 20.41
C ILE A 201 -7.16 -24.74 20.65
N THR A 202 -7.44 -23.92 19.63
CA THR A 202 -8.44 -22.86 19.72
C THR A 202 -9.79 -23.46 20.10
N SER A 203 -10.24 -24.51 19.41
CA SER A 203 -11.50 -25.22 19.74
C SER A 203 -11.53 -25.87 21.13
N ARG A 204 -10.39 -26.26 21.72
CA ARG A 204 -10.34 -26.71 23.11
C ARG A 204 -10.45 -25.55 24.11
N LEU A 205 -9.85 -24.41 23.76
CA LEU A 205 -9.85 -23.18 24.57
C LEU A 205 -11.08 -22.28 24.31
N SER A 206 -11.94 -22.61 23.35
CA SER A 206 -13.22 -21.94 23.08
C SER A 206 -14.43 -22.88 23.10
N GLY A 207 -14.24 -24.19 23.29
CA GLY A 207 -15.32 -25.17 23.44
C GLY A 207 -15.91 -25.25 24.86
N SER A 208 -16.80 -26.20 25.12
CA SER A 208 -17.50 -26.34 26.42
C SER A 208 -16.60 -26.60 27.64
N ASN A 209 -15.35 -27.03 27.43
CA ASN A 209 -14.35 -27.19 28.49
C ASN A 209 -13.38 -26.00 28.58
N ALA A 210 -13.54 -24.97 27.75
CA ALA A 210 -12.71 -23.79 27.71
C ALA A 210 -12.66 -23.08 29.07
N ASP A 211 -13.81 -22.92 29.70
CA ASP A 211 -13.95 -22.18 30.96
C ASP A 211 -13.07 -22.81 32.04
N LYS A 212 -13.06 -24.15 32.14
CA LYS A 212 -12.21 -24.88 33.10
C LYS A 212 -10.72 -24.69 32.83
N SER A 213 -10.31 -24.71 31.56
CA SER A 213 -8.90 -24.49 31.19
C SER A 213 -8.46 -23.06 31.48
N TRP A 214 -9.32 -22.08 31.17
CA TRP A 214 -9.06 -20.67 31.46
C TRP A 214 -9.07 -20.37 32.95
N ASP A 215 -9.97 -20.96 33.73
CA ASP A 215 -9.99 -20.84 35.19
C ASP A 215 -8.72 -21.39 35.82
N THR A 216 -8.20 -22.51 35.30
CA THR A 216 -6.92 -23.08 35.74
C THR A 216 -5.77 -22.12 35.45
N ILE A 217 -5.70 -21.56 34.23
CA ILE A 217 -4.68 -20.59 33.85
C ILE A 217 -4.80 -19.31 34.69
N ALA A 218 -6.02 -18.81 34.90
CA ALA A 218 -6.31 -17.62 35.68
C ALA A 218 -5.94 -17.79 37.15
N SER A 219 -6.23 -18.95 37.74
CA SER A 219 -5.86 -19.28 39.12
C SER A 219 -4.33 -19.32 39.28
N TYR A 220 -3.62 -19.90 38.32
CA TYR A 220 -2.15 -19.94 38.31
C TYR A 220 -1.53 -18.54 38.21
N LEU A 221 -2.13 -17.68 37.36
CA LEU A 221 -1.69 -16.31 37.19
C LEU A 221 -2.20 -15.35 38.27
N SER A 222 -3.09 -15.81 39.16
CA SER A 222 -3.75 -15.01 40.20
C SER A 222 -4.52 -13.81 39.64
N LEU A 223 -5.19 -13.99 38.48
CA LEU A 223 -5.98 -12.93 37.83
C LEU A 223 -7.33 -12.73 38.52
N SER A 224 -7.85 -11.50 38.52
CA SER A 224 -9.26 -11.25 38.85
C SER A 224 -10.19 -11.73 37.72
N PRO A 225 -11.48 -12.03 37.97
CA PRO A 225 -12.38 -12.52 36.94
C PRO A 225 -12.50 -11.59 35.71
N ARG A 226 -12.56 -10.27 35.95
CA ARG A 226 -12.62 -9.26 34.88
C ARG A 226 -11.34 -9.19 34.05
N ALA A 227 -10.20 -9.41 34.68
CA ALA A 227 -8.94 -9.44 33.98
C ALA A 227 -8.77 -10.71 33.15
N ASN A 228 -9.21 -11.84 33.70
CA ASN A 228 -9.24 -13.10 32.99
C ASN A 228 -10.06 -12.99 31.70
N SER A 229 -11.26 -12.41 31.76
CA SER A 229 -12.10 -12.23 30.57
C SER A 229 -11.43 -11.36 29.50
N ASN A 230 -10.75 -10.27 29.90
CA ASN A 230 -10.03 -9.41 28.96
C ASN A 230 -8.85 -10.14 28.32
N LEU A 231 -8.04 -10.82 29.13
CA LEU A 231 -6.88 -11.59 28.66
C LEU A 231 -7.31 -12.72 27.72
N GLN A 232 -8.38 -13.44 28.07
CA GLN A 232 -8.99 -14.48 27.25
C GLN A 232 -9.45 -13.93 25.89
N GLN A 233 -10.17 -12.80 25.88
CA GLN A 233 -10.62 -12.18 24.62
C GLN A 233 -9.45 -11.80 23.72
N TYR A 234 -8.42 -11.14 24.28
CA TYR A 234 -7.21 -10.78 23.51
C TYR A 234 -6.45 -12.00 23.02
N PHE A 235 -6.32 -13.05 23.84
CA PHE A 235 -5.66 -14.28 23.44
C PHE A 235 -6.41 -15.00 22.30
N LEU A 236 -7.74 -15.05 22.38
CA LEU A 236 -8.57 -15.63 21.31
C LEU A 236 -8.43 -14.84 20.01
N GLN A 237 -8.39 -13.50 20.09
CA GLN A 237 -8.14 -12.65 18.93
C GLN A 237 -6.74 -12.90 18.32
N LEU A 238 -5.68 -12.97 19.13
CA LEU A 238 -4.33 -13.29 18.67
C LEU A 238 -4.24 -14.69 18.07
N SER A 239 -4.99 -15.64 18.61
CA SER A 239 -5.02 -17.01 18.10
C SER A 239 -5.74 -17.11 16.77
N ALA A 240 -6.90 -16.46 16.62
CA ALA A 240 -7.61 -16.39 15.35
C ALA A 240 -6.75 -15.72 14.26
N ARG A 241 -6.05 -14.64 14.60
CA ARG A 241 -5.10 -13.98 13.69
C ARG A 241 -3.98 -14.93 13.27
N ALA A 242 -3.42 -15.69 14.19
CA ALA A 242 -2.37 -16.64 13.87
C ALA A 242 -2.85 -17.81 13.00
N ASP A 243 -4.08 -18.27 13.23
CA ASP A 243 -4.72 -19.31 12.44
C ASP A 243 -4.96 -18.81 11.00
N ASP A 244 -5.40 -17.54 10.84
CA ASP A 244 -5.53 -16.89 9.53
C ASP A 244 -4.18 -16.75 8.81
N TRP A 245 -3.12 -16.37 9.53
CA TRP A 245 -1.75 -16.30 8.97
C TRP A 245 -1.26 -17.66 8.49
N ALA A 246 -1.48 -18.71 9.28
CA ALA A 246 -1.12 -20.07 8.91
C ALA A 246 -1.95 -20.57 7.73
N ALA A 247 -3.27 -20.37 7.75
CA ALA A 247 -4.20 -20.83 6.72
C ALA A 247 -3.94 -20.15 5.36
N ARG A 248 -3.59 -18.86 5.36
CA ARG A 248 -3.30 -18.09 4.14
C ARG A 248 -1.83 -18.12 3.74
N ASN A 249 -0.97 -18.83 4.48
CA ASN A 249 0.47 -18.88 4.29
C ASN A 249 1.08 -17.46 4.12
N ILE A 250 0.73 -16.57 5.05
CA ILE A 250 1.16 -15.18 5.01
C ILE A 250 2.66 -15.11 5.29
N LYS A 251 3.41 -14.49 4.38
CA LYS A 251 4.87 -14.33 4.51
C LYS A 251 5.21 -12.94 5.04
N VAL A 252 6.26 -12.85 5.85
CA VAL A 252 6.78 -11.55 6.29
C VAL A 252 7.36 -10.83 5.09
N ILE A 253 6.96 -9.57 4.92
CA ILE A 253 7.44 -8.70 3.86
C ILE A 253 8.63 -7.90 4.37
N GLY A 254 9.78 -8.07 3.71
CA GLY A 254 10.90 -7.14 3.83
C GLY A 254 10.67 -5.87 3.01
N TRP A 255 11.55 -4.88 3.16
CA TRP A 255 11.49 -3.61 2.40
C TRP A 255 11.33 -3.80 0.88
N THR A 256 12.02 -4.78 0.29
CA THR A 256 11.89 -5.10 -1.13
C THR A 256 10.48 -5.52 -1.52
N GLY A 257 9.85 -6.37 -0.70
CA GLY A 257 8.48 -6.80 -0.96
C GLY A 257 7.47 -5.67 -0.73
N ALA A 258 7.72 -4.79 0.23
CA ALA A 258 6.89 -3.62 0.48
C ALA A 258 6.94 -2.65 -0.72
N LEU A 259 8.13 -2.44 -1.28
CA LEU A 259 8.35 -1.61 -2.46
C LEU A 259 7.70 -2.21 -3.71
N LEU A 260 7.94 -3.50 -3.99
CA LEU A 260 7.37 -4.15 -5.15
C LEU A 260 5.86 -4.35 -5.04
N GLY A 261 5.35 -4.63 -3.83
CA GLY A 261 3.92 -4.74 -3.56
C GLY A 261 3.19 -3.42 -3.70
N SER A 262 3.77 -2.31 -3.22
CA SER A 262 3.17 -0.97 -3.38
C SER A 262 3.18 -0.52 -4.85
N ILE A 263 4.29 -0.72 -5.58
CA ILE A 263 4.36 -0.46 -7.03
C ILE A 263 3.33 -1.32 -7.77
N GLY A 264 3.25 -2.61 -7.45
CA GLY A 264 2.28 -3.53 -8.04
C GLY A 264 0.84 -3.07 -7.87
N THR A 265 0.49 -2.61 -6.66
CA THR A 265 -0.85 -2.11 -6.35
C THR A 265 -1.23 -0.91 -7.20
N TYR A 266 -0.31 0.05 -7.37
CA TYR A 266 -0.56 1.23 -8.20
C TYR A 266 -0.59 0.92 -9.70
N LEU A 267 0.25 0.00 -10.19
CA LEU A 267 0.17 -0.48 -11.58
C LEU A 267 -1.16 -1.17 -11.85
N PHE A 268 -1.65 -1.99 -10.91
CA PHE A 268 -2.96 -2.63 -11.00
C PHE A 268 -4.08 -1.59 -11.06
N VAL A 269 -4.07 -0.62 -10.13
CA VAL A 269 -5.08 0.43 -10.06
C VAL A 269 -5.09 1.30 -11.33
N PHE A 270 -3.94 1.81 -11.77
CA PHE A 270 -3.88 2.62 -12.99
C PHE A 270 -4.25 1.82 -14.24
N GLY A 271 -3.85 0.55 -14.33
CA GLY A 271 -4.28 -0.34 -15.40
C GLY A 271 -5.80 -0.51 -15.43
N ALA A 272 -6.42 -0.70 -14.26
CA ALA A 272 -7.87 -0.90 -14.14
C ALA A 272 -8.64 0.36 -14.53
N VAL A 273 -8.24 1.54 -14.03
CA VAL A 273 -8.90 2.80 -14.39
C VAL A 273 -8.64 3.18 -15.85
N GLY A 274 -7.46 2.84 -16.39
CA GLY A 274 -7.16 2.98 -17.82
C GLY A 274 -8.11 2.17 -18.71
N LEU A 275 -8.46 0.94 -18.29
CA LEU A 275 -9.47 0.13 -18.99
C LEU A 275 -10.87 0.76 -18.93
N VAL A 276 -11.25 1.37 -17.81
CA VAL A 276 -12.53 2.11 -17.70
C VAL A 276 -12.58 3.25 -18.73
N GLY A 277 -11.48 3.98 -18.90
CA GLY A 277 -11.39 5.03 -19.93
C GLY A 277 -11.50 4.51 -21.37
N PHE A 278 -11.06 3.27 -21.61
CA PHE A 278 -11.22 2.62 -22.91
C PHE A 278 -12.69 2.28 -23.20
N VAL A 279 -13.43 1.82 -22.19
CA VAL A 279 -14.86 1.44 -22.30
C VAL A 279 -15.77 2.67 -22.35
N ALA A 280 -15.34 3.81 -21.78
CA ALA A 280 -16.14 5.03 -21.75
C ALA A 280 -16.54 5.49 -23.19
N PRO A 281 -17.83 5.83 -23.39
CA PRO A 281 -18.30 6.34 -24.68
C PRO A 281 -17.66 7.70 -24.96
N ASP A 282 -17.19 7.88 -26.21
CA ASP A 282 -16.67 9.17 -26.65
C ASP A 282 -17.82 9.98 -27.26
N ASN A 283 -18.41 10.84 -26.42
CA ASN A 283 -19.53 11.72 -26.81
C ASN A 283 -19.04 13.05 -27.40
N ARG A 284 -17.78 13.15 -27.85
CA ARG A 284 -17.30 14.34 -28.56
C ARG A 284 -18.20 14.55 -29.76
N ALA A 285 -18.97 15.64 -29.74
CA ALA A 285 -19.80 16.03 -30.86
C ALA A 285 -18.90 16.04 -32.10
N ASN A 286 -19.13 15.10 -33.01
CA ASN A 286 -18.51 15.10 -34.32
C ASN A 286 -18.90 16.44 -34.93
N LYS A 287 -18.02 17.44 -34.83
CA LYS A 287 -18.14 18.66 -35.62
C LYS A 287 -18.04 18.18 -37.06
N SER A 288 -19.19 17.93 -37.67
CA SER A 288 -19.31 17.71 -39.09
C SER A 288 -18.58 18.87 -39.73
N LYS A 289 -17.43 18.60 -40.35
CA LYS A 289 -16.78 19.59 -41.21
C LYS A 289 -17.78 19.85 -42.32
N THR A 290 -18.57 20.91 -42.20
CA THR A 290 -19.26 21.51 -43.33
C THR A 290 -18.16 22.03 -44.23
N PHE A 291 -17.91 21.30 -45.32
CA PHE A 291 -17.03 21.71 -46.41
C PHE A 291 -17.70 22.82 -47.23
#